data_AF-D5ST88-F1
#
_entry.id   AF-D5ST88-F1
#
_cell.length_a   1.000
_cell.length_b   1.000
_cell.length_c   1.000
_cell.angle_alpha   90.00
_cell.angle_beta   90.00
_cell.angle_gamma   90.00
#
_symmetry.space_group_name_H-M   'P 1'
#
loop_
_entity.id
_entity.type
_entity.pdbx_description
1 polymer ?
#
loop_
_entity_poly.entity_id
_entity_poly.type
_entity_poly.pdbx_seq_one_letter_code
_entity_poly.pdbx_strand_id
1 'polypeptide(L)'
;MSGTIHITEKDIWTSGSVAFWIIVEFTWQRLNSSEQEILEEAYSPLRQGFEFIVLDELDKDTFGVFFRNCSSAFEGFKENRSTTDFPDELFDGVVNCWEEFLSTLKKDDRFDH
;
A
#
# COMPACT_ATOMS: atom_id res chain seq x y z
N MET A 1 -12.23 -3.82 -12.73
CA MET A 1 -10.77 -3.72 -12.95
C MET A 1 -10.10 -4.03 -11.62
N SER A 2 -8.83 -4.38 -11.63
CA SER A 2 -8.06 -4.79 -10.45
C SER A 2 -6.74 -4.04 -10.46
N GLY A 3 -6.33 -3.52 -9.31
CA GLY A 3 -5.01 -2.90 -9.17
C GLY A 3 -3.99 -3.91 -8.66
N THR A 4 -2.71 -3.68 -8.97
CA THR A 4 -1.61 -4.57 -8.57
C THR A 4 -0.51 -3.83 -7.83
N ILE A 5 0.14 -4.50 -6.88
CA ILE A 5 1.32 -4.01 -6.18
C ILE A 5 2.41 -5.04 -6.38
N HIS A 6 3.45 -4.66 -7.12
CA HIS A 6 4.60 -5.53 -7.39
C HIS A 6 5.53 -5.42 -6.20
N ILE A 7 5.59 -6.45 -5.35
CA ILE A 7 6.38 -6.42 -4.10
C ILE A 7 7.82 -6.83 -4.42
N THR A 8 7.97 -7.91 -5.18
CA THR A 8 9.23 -8.39 -5.77
C THR A 8 8.97 -8.80 -7.23
N GLU A 9 10.00 -9.21 -7.99
CA GLU A 9 9.82 -9.79 -9.33
C GLU A 9 8.86 -11.01 -9.35
N LYS A 10 8.70 -11.71 -8.23
CA LYS A 10 7.91 -12.94 -8.12
C LYS A 10 6.61 -12.77 -7.34
N ASP A 11 6.56 -11.78 -6.46
CA ASP A 11 5.43 -11.54 -5.57
C ASP A 11 4.64 -10.32 -6.03
N ILE A 12 3.46 -10.57 -6.59
CA ILE A 12 2.53 -9.53 -7.01
C ILE A 12 1.28 -9.68 -6.15
N TRP A 13 0.97 -8.64 -5.39
CA TRP A 13 -0.28 -8.54 -4.66
C TRP A 13 -1.36 -7.93 -5.55
N THR A 14 -2.56 -8.50 -5.53
CA THR A 14 -3.67 -8.08 -6.39
C THR A 14 -4.93 -7.85 -5.57
N SER A 15 -5.71 -6.83 -5.92
CA SER A 15 -7.02 -6.59 -5.31
C SER A 15 -7.98 -5.92 -6.27
N GLY A 16 -9.25 -5.82 -5.88
CA GLY A 16 -10.22 -4.99 -6.60
C GLY A 16 -9.80 -3.51 -6.59
N SER A 17 -10.11 -2.77 -7.66
CA SER A 17 -9.67 -1.37 -7.83
C SER A 17 -9.95 -0.48 -6.61
N VAL A 18 -11.09 -0.65 -5.91
CA VAL A 18 -11.42 0.18 -4.75
C VAL A 18 -10.43 -0.04 -3.59
N ALA A 19 -10.13 -1.29 -3.25
CA ALA A 19 -9.16 -1.59 -2.19
C ALA A 19 -7.76 -1.11 -2.56
N PHE A 20 -7.35 -1.35 -3.81
CA PHE A 20 -6.08 -0.83 -4.33
C PHE A 20 -5.97 0.69 -4.18
N TRP A 21 -6.95 1.45 -4.68
CA TRP A 21 -6.91 2.91 -4.63
C TRP A 21 -6.89 3.43 -3.20
N ILE A 22 -7.72 2.88 -2.30
CA ILE A 22 -7.73 3.28 -0.89
C ILE A 22 -6.37 3.03 -0.24
N ILE A 23 -5.81 1.82 -0.39
CA ILE A 23 -4.52 1.46 0.22
C ILE A 23 -3.41 2.40 -0.27
N VAL A 24 -3.34 2.60 -1.59
CA VAL A 24 -2.29 3.38 -2.23
C VAL A 24 -2.42 4.87 -1.91
N GLU A 25 -3.63 5.44 -1.98
CA GLU A 25 -3.85 6.86 -1.67
C GLU A 25 -3.59 7.18 -0.19
N PHE A 26 -4.11 6.37 0.73
CA PHE A 26 -3.89 6.61 2.16
C PHE A 26 -2.42 6.40 2.54
N THR A 27 -1.74 5.42 1.93
CA THR A 27 -0.30 5.23 2.13
C THR A 27 0.48 6.44 1.61
N TRP A 28 0.15 6.94 0.40
CA TRP A 28 0.76 8.16 -0.14
C TRP A 28 0.58 9.32 0.82
N GLN A 29 -0.62 9.58 1.34
CA GLN A 29 -0.88 10.71 2.24
C GLN A 29 -0.05 10.69 3.54
N ARG A 30 0.52 9.54 3.92
CA ARG A 30 1.45 9.43 5.06
C ARG A 30 2.90 9.72 4.69
N LEU A 31 3.25 9.65 3.41
CA LEU A 31 4.59 9.94 2.94
C LEU A 31 4.88 11.45 3.03
N ASN A 32 6.04 11.79 3.55
CA ASN A 32 6.51 13.17 3.70
C ASN A 32 7.61 13.53 2.68
N SER A 33 8.03 14.79 2.65
CA SER A 33 9.01 15.29 1.67
C SER A 33 10.39 14.65 1.77
N SER A 34 10.75 14.03 2.90
CA SER A 34 12.01 13.29 3.04
C SER A 34 11.94 11.87 2.47
N GLU A 35 10.75 11.41 2.08
CA GLU A 35 10.47 10.08 1.54
C GLU A 35 10.16 10.15 0.03
N GLN A 36 10.69 11.17 -0.64
CA GLN A 36 10.44 11.47 -2.05
C GLN A 36 10.87 10.33 -2.98
N GLU A 37 11.93 9.60 -2.62
CA GLU A 37 12.41 8.42 -3.34
C GLU A 37 11.32 7.36 -3.50
N ILE A 38 10.51 7.09 -2.45
CA ILE A 38 9.36 6.17 -2.53
C ILE A 38 8.34 6.67 -3.56
N LEU A 39 8.09 7.98 -3.59
CA LEU A 39 7.13 8.57 -4.52
C LEU A 39 7.64 8.57 -5.98
N GLU A 40 8.95 8.65 -6.18
CA GLU A 40 9.59 8.69 -7.49
C GLU A 40 9.81 7.30 -8.07
N GLU A 41 10.09 6.31 -7.24
CA GLU A 41 10.32 4.95 -7.68
C GLU A 41 9.00 4.17 -7.67
N ALA A 42 8.40 3.99 -6.49
CA ALA A 42 7.28 3.09 -6.37
C ALA A 42 5.98 3.58 -7.01
N TYR A 43 5.71 4.88 -6.91
CA TYR A 43 4.48 5.48 -7.43
C TYR A 43 4.62 6.02 -8.87
N SER A 44 5.79 5.86 -9.51
CA SER A 44 6.00 6.31 -10.89
C SER A 44 4.96 5.76 -11.88
N PRO A 45 4.62 4.46 -11.88
CA PRO A 45 3.65 3.93 -12.82
C PRO A 45 2.25 4.53 -12.59
N LEU A 46 1.85 4.70 -11.33
CA LEU A 46 0.59 5.34 -10.97
C LEU A 46 0.51 6.78 -11.51
N ARG A 47 1.60 7.55 -11.40
CA ARG A 47 1.71 8.91 -11.96
C ARG A 47 1.63 8.95 -13.49
N GLN A 48 2.01 7.85 -14.14
CA GLN A 48 1.88 7.68 -15.59
C GLN A 48 0.49 7.15 -16.02
N GLY A 49 -0.42 6.95 -15.06
CA GLY A 49 -1.80 6.53 -15.33
C GLY A 49 -2.03 5.02 -15.34
N PHE A 50 -1.06 4.22 -14.87
CA PHE A 50 -1.24 2.78 -14.70
C PHE A 50 -1.89 2.45 -13.35
N GLU A 51 -2.67 1.35 -13.27
CA GLU A 51 -3.28 0.88 -12.02
C GLU A 51 -2.35 -0.06 -11.23
N PHE A 52 -1.07 0.32 -11.08
CA PHE A 52 -0.12 -0.42 -10.24
C PHE A 52 0.97 0.46 -9.63
N ILE A 53 1.60 -0.04 -8.57
CA ILE A 53 2.84 0.49 -7.99
C ILE A 53 3.89 -0.62 -7.89
N VAL A 54 5.15 -0.24 -7.76
CA VAL A 54 6.30 -1.14 -7.85
C VAL A 54 7.23 -0.95 -6.65
N LEU A 55 7.37 -1.95 -5.81
CA LEU A 55 8.21 -1.90 -4.60
C LEU A 55 9.51 -2.71 -4.74
N ASP A 56 9.73 -3.39 -5.86
CA ASP A 56 10.86 -4.29 -6.06
C ASP A 56 12.22 -3.57 -6.10
N GLU A 57 12.25 -2.35 -6.65
CA GLU A 57 13.45 -1.49 -6.69
C GLU A 57 13.79 -0.84 -5.34
N LEU A 58 12.85 -0.86 -4.37
CA LEU A 58 13.11 -0.23 -3.07
C LEU A 58 14.11 -1.06 -2.27
N ASP A 59 15.17 -0.40 -1.81
CA ASP A 59 16.09 -0.99 -0.84
C ASP A 59 15.39 -1.33 0.49
N LYS A 60 16.10 -2.04 1.37
CA LYS A 60 15.56 -2.51 2.65
C LYS A 60 15.06 -1.36 3.54
N ASP A 61 15.80 -0.27 3.62
CA ASP A 61 15.47 0.83 4.53
C ASP A 61 14.24 1.58 4.03
N THR A 62 14.20 1.84 2.72
CA THR A 62 13.11 2.52 2.01
C THR A 62 11.85 1.66 1.96
N PHE A 63 11.97 0.35 1.75
CA PHE A 63 10.87 -0.60 1.88
C PHE A 63 10.32 -0.65 3.31
N GLY A 64 11.20 -0.62 4.31
CA GLY A 64 10.82 -0.52 5.71
C GLY A 64 10.06 0.77 6.03
N VAL A 65 10.47 1.91 5.44
CA VAL A 65 9.76 3.19 5.54
C VAL A 65 8.37 3.09 4.89
N PHE A 66 8.27 2.54 3.68
CA PHE A 66 7.00 2.31 3.01
C PHE A 66 6.05 1.48 3.87
N PHE A 67 6.52 0.35 4.40
CA PHE A 67 5.72 -0.53 5.26
C PHE A 67 5.23 0.17 6.53
N ARG A 68 6.07 0.96 7.20
CA ARG A 68 5.65 1.72 8.39
C ARG A 68 4.57 2.74 8.05
N ASN A 69 4.73 3.48 6.95
CA ASN A 69 3.74 4.45 6.51
C ASN A 69 2.43 3.77 6.07
N CYS A 70 2.52 2.63 5.38
CA CYS A 70 1.35 1.83 4.99
C CYS A 70 0.62 1.27 6.21
N SER A 71 1.36 0.76 7.20
CA SER A 71 0.78 0.27 8.46
C SER A 71 0.13 1.40 9.26
N SER A 72 0.77 2.57 9.35
CA SER A 72 0.20 3.74 10.01
C SER A 72 -1.04 4.27 9.28
N ALA A 73 -1.03 4.23 7.94
CA ALA A 73 -2.16 4.59 7.11
C ALA A 73 -3.36 3.66 7.38
N PHE A 74 -3.10 2.35 7.49
CA PHE A 74 -4.12 1.35 7.81
C PHE A 74 -4.76 1.58 9.19
N GLU A 75 -3.96 1.80 10.24
CA GLU A 75 -4.50 2.12 11.56
C GLU A 75 -5.35 3.41 11.53
N GLY A 76 -4.86 4.46 10.87
CA GLY A 76 -5.63 5.69 10.70
C GLY A 76 -6.91 5.51 9.88
N PHE A 77 -6.92 4.62 8.89
CA PHE A 77 -8.13 4.27 8.14
C PHE A 77 -9.17 3.60 9.05
N LYS A 78 -8.74 2.67 9.91
CA LYS A 78 -9.63 2.01 10.88
C LYS A 78 -10.19 2.97 11.93
N GLU A 79 -9.36 3.83 12.49
CA GLU A 79 -9.77 4.81 13.50
C GLU A 79 -10.83 5.78 12.95
N ASN A 80 -10.72 6.13 11.66
CA ASN A 80 -11.64 7.05 11.01
C ASN A 80 -12.95 6.40 10.53
N ARG A 81 -13.20 5.11 10.84
CA ARG A 81 -14.40 4.39 10.40
C ARG A 81 -15.69 5.18 10.61
N SER A 82 -15.83 5.83 11.77
CA SER A 82 -17.02 6.62 12.13
C SER A 82 -17.27 7.84 11.22
N THR A 83 -16.24 8.29 10.49
CA THR A 83 -16.26 9.44 9.58
C THR A 83 -16.17 9.04 8.11
N THR A 84 -15.96 7.76 7.83
CA THR A 84 -15.84 7.23 6.47
C THR A 84 -17.20 6.83 5.93
N ASP A 85 -17.61 7.44 4.81
CA ASP A 85 -18.93 7.24 4.17
C ASP A 85 -19.02 5.94 3.32
N PHE A 86 -18.28 4.90 3.70
CA PHE A 86 -18.33 3.61 3.01
C PHE A 86 -19.40 2.70 3.61
N PRO A 87 -20.13 1.94 2.76
CA PRO A 87 -20.92 0.82 3.22
C PRO A 87 -20.07 -0.16 4.04
N ASP A 88 -20.65 -0.75 5.09
CA ASP A 88 -19.95 -1.65 6.01
C ASP A 88 -19.22 -2.78 5.29
N GLU A 89 -19.89 -3.43 4.34
CA GLU A 89 -19.30 -4.52 3.55
C GLU A 89 -18.07 -4.08 2.74
N LEU A 90 -18.08 -2.84 2.22
CA LEU A 90 -16.96 -2.30 1.46
C LEU A 90 -15.80 -1.98 2.39
N PHE A 91 -16.08 -1.35 3.53
CA PHE A 91 -15.07 -1.04 4.53
C PHE A 91 -14.38 -2.31 5.03
N ASP A 92 -15.16 -3.32 5.44
CA ASP A 92 -14.63 -4.60 5.93
C ASP A 92 -13.83 -5.32 4.84
N GLY A 93 -14.29 -5.27 3.59
CA GLY A 93 -13.55 -5.82 2.45
C GLY A 93 -12.19 -5.15 2.25
N VAL A 94 -12.13 -3.82 2.36
CA VAL A 94 -10.88 -3.05 2.26
C VAL A 94 -9.95 -3.38 3.42
N VAL A 95 -10.47 -3.46 4.64
CA VAL A 95 -9.70 -3.83 5.84
C VAL A 95 -9.05 -5.20 5.65
N ASN A 96 -9.82 -6.21 5.25
CA ASN A 96 -9.31 -7.57 5.05
C ASN A 96 -8.22 -7.61 3.96
N CYS A 97 -8.43 -6.91 2.84
CA CYS A 97 -7.42 -6.79 1.78
C CYS A 97 -6.13 -6.11 2.28
N TRP A 98 -6.26 -5.07 3.09
CA TRP A 98 -5.12 -4.33 3.62
C TRP A 98 -4.32 -5.16 4.64
N GLU A 99 -4.99 -5.93 5.50
CA GLU A 99 -4.33 -6.86 6.42
C GLU A 99 -3.55 -7.94 5.67
N GLU A 100 -4.14 -8.51 4.62
CA GLU A 100 -3.46 -9.47 3.74
C GLU A 100 -2.23 -8.84 3.09
N PHE A 101 -2.36 -7.61 2.59
CA PHE A 101 -1.25 -6.88 1.98
C PHE A 101 -0.11 -6.64 2.98
N LEU A 102 -0.41 -6.12 4.18
CA LEU A 102 0.61 -5.90 5.22
C LEU A 102 1.29 -7.20 5.66
N SER A 103 0.53 -8.29 5.76
CA SER A 103 1.06 -9.62 6.05
C SER A 103 2.01 -10.10 4.93
N THR A 104 1.69 -9.79 3.68
CA THR A 104 2.53 -10.11 2.52
C THR A 104 3.83 -9.30 2.55
N LEU A 105 3.75 -7.98 2.76
CA LEU A 105 4.94 -7.14 2.91
C LEU A 105 5.83 -7.63 4.04
N LYS A 106 5.25 -7.98 5.20
CA LYS A 106 6.01 -8.43 6.37
C LYS A 106 6.78 -9.73 6.11
N LYS A 107 6.33 -10.58 5.18
CA LYS A 107 7.02 -11.84 4.82
C LYS A 107 8.19 -11.64 3.87
N ASP A 108 8.36 -10.44 3.31
CA ASP A 108 9.45 -10.12 2.40
C ASP A 108 10.82 -10.31 3.08
N ASP A 109 11.80 -10.81 2.32
CA ASP A 109 13.15 -11.10 2.81
C ASP A 109 13.88 -9.84 3.30
N ARG A 110 13.47 -8.65 2.85
CA ARG A 110 14.01 -7.37 3.34
C ARG A 110 13.75 -7.12 4.83
N PHE A 111 12.86 -7.87 5.48
CA PHE A 111 12.56 -7.69 6.91
C PHE A 111 13.48 -8.44 7.90
N ASP A 112 14.52 -9.15 7.44
CA ASP A 112 15.42 -9.99 8.27
C ASP A 112 14.64 -10.85 9.29
N HIS A 113 14.18 -12.02 8.85
CA HIS A 113 13.53 -13.01 9.72
C HIS A 113 14.52 -13.79 10.59
#